data_AF-A0A522NYT8-F1
#
_entry.id   AF-A0A522NYT8-F1
#
_cell.length_a   1.000
_cell.length_b   1.000
_cell.length_c   1.000
_cell.angle_alpha   90.00
_cell.angle_beta   90.00
_cell.angle_gamma   90.00
#
_symmetry.space_group_name_H-M   'P 1'
#
loop_
_entity.id
_entity.type
_entity.pdbx_description
1 polymer ?
#
loop_
_entity_poly.entity_id
_entity_poly.type
_entity_poly.pdbx_seq_one_letter_code
_entity_poly.pdbx_strand_id
1 'polypeptide(L)'
;MTDLVFADDELQQLATAPGDRAAAALDRGDTTAAREIAAQSVDLHFSTRDIYLLWNTLTLGYIQREFGADALQRSVPDSLRTIVRPWAEWFRNGVSREAVQSLAMIFRMDGAELAAFEEDAEKIVLVSPNWAANRADAIPDAPDLRIVSTEIERLCCEWLGYPPFVFADGRDGEPLRLTIYKNPLAVPTEVFERLGVRRDVARIKAAFDVSGALLFDEDEREDMRFQAHALAVRALDAGDLSRARRHLMLSKTEWYPGHHFGRDLITAQTGWILENYGVQHCWDSVEQCYNLPTMGQVLDQIDTMPYRDQVQWLATLFHQHGMKYELHEDEGGFCFDTKPCGSGGRLIEEGAYAAPKNLPMVKGPGVESFGVDAMPVYCMHCPGTNKYVLEHDGPYFLLVEPGIEDGRITGHCRFNIYKSREAIPQDVYDRVGVRRPTSTGVSAQ
;
A
#
# COMPACT_ATOMS: atom_id res chain seq x y z
N MET A 1 26.96 30.19 9.74
CA MET A 1 26.59 29.67 8.41
C MET A 1 25.40 28.78 8.66
N THR A 2 24.35 28.86 7.86
CA THR A 2 23.16 28.03 8.04
C THR A 2 23.52 26.58 7.74
N ASP A 3 23.40 25.68 8.72
CA ASP A 3 23.62 24.23 8.56
C ASP A 3 22.43 23.54 7.85
N LEU A 4 21.78 24.27 6.95
CA LEU A 4 20.69 23.79 6.10
C LEU A 4 21.29 23.06 4.91
N VAL A 5 20.73 21.90 4.61
CA VAL A 5 21.21 21.02 3.54
C VAL A 5 20.53 21.35 2.22
N PHE A 6 19.27 21.77 2.23
CA PHE A 6 18.47 22.01 1.03
C PHE A 6 18.18 23.50 0.80
N ALA A 7 18.19 23.92 -0.46
CA ALA A 7 17.64 25.21 -0.87
C ALA A 7 16.10 25.14 -1.03
N ASP A 8 15.41 26.29 -0.92
CA ASP A 8 13.94 26.38 -1.02
C ASP A 8 13.38 25.78 -2.32
N ASP A 9 14.09 25.96 -3.44
CA ASP A 9 13.70 25.40 -4.73
C ASP A 9 13.90 23.88 -4.79
N GLU A 10 14.93 23.34 -4.12
CA GLU A 10 15.10 21.90 -3.94
C GLU A 10 13.94 21.31 -3.13
N LEU A 11 13.53 21.97 -2.04
CA LEU A 11 12.38 21.56 -1.23
C LEU A 11 11.10 21.55 -2.06
N GLN A 12 10.84 22.60 -2.84
CA GLN A 12 9.67 22.64 -3.72
C GLN A 12 9.68 21.50 -4.75
N GLN A 13 10.85 21.17 -5.30
CA GLN A 13 10.98 20.05 -6.23
C GLN A 13 10.74 18.70 -5.54
N LEU A 14 11.25 18.49 -4.32
CA LEU A 14 11.02 17.26 -3.55
C LEU A 14 9.53 17.08 -3.19
N ALA A 15 8.81 18.16 -2.90
CA ALA A 15 7.37 18.13 -2.64
C ALA A 15 6.52 17.86 -3.90
N THR A 16 7.09 17.97 -5.09
CA THR A 16 6.35 17.78 -6.35
C THR A 16 6.45 16.34 -6.84
N ALA A 17 5.29 15.69 -7.05
CA ALA A 17 5.24 14.32 -7.52
C ALA A 17 5.99 14.12 -8.85
N PRO A 18 6.68 12.99 -9.08
CA PRO A 18 7.48 12.79 -10.28
C PRO A 18 6.70 12.95 -11.59
N GLY A 19 5.45 12.47 -11.64
CA GLY A 19 4.56 12.66 -12.79
C GLY A 19 4.29 14.14 -13.11
N ASP A 20 4.08 14.97 -12.09
CA ASP A 20 3.88 16.43 -12.25
C ASP A 20 5.17 17.13 -12.70
N ARG A 21 6.33 16.73 -12.15
CA ARG A 21 7.65 17.26 -12.57
C ARG A 21 7.93 16.94 -14.04
N ALA A 22 7.70 15.69 -14.46
CA ALA A 22 7.87 15.25 -15.83
C ALA A 22 6.90 15.97 -16.78
N ALA A 23 5.63 16.12 -16.39
CA ALA A 23 4.63 16.83 -17.19
C ALA A 23 5.00 18.32 -17.34
N ALA A 24 5.47 18.96 -16.28
CA ALA A 24 5.93 20.35 -16.33
C ALA A 24 7.17 20.54 -17.22
N ALA A 25 8.11 19.58 -17.22
CA ALA A 25 9.24 19.58 -18.15
C ALA A 25 8.77 19.48 -19.61
N LEU A 26 7.84 18.56 -19.88
CA LEU A 26 7.23 18.37 -21.19
C LEU A 26 6.48 19.64 -21.67
N ASP A 27 5.71 20.28 -20.78
CA ASP A 27 4.97 21.52 -21.09
C ASP A 27 5.91 22.69 -21.44
N ARG A 28 7.19 22.65 -21.02
CA ARG A 28 8.24 23.60 -21.43
C ARG A 28 9.01 23.20 -22.70
N GLY A 29 8.68 22.06 -23.31
CA GLY A 29 9.39 21.51 -24.46
C GLY A 29 10.67 20.76 -24.11
N ASP A 30 10.94 20.48 -22.83
CA ASP A 30 12.09 19.69 -22.39
C ASP A 30 11.74 18.20 -22.33
N THR A 31 11.71 17.57 -23.51
CA THR A 31 11.38 16.15 -23.65
C THR A 31 12.41 15.23 -23.02
N THR A 32 13.69 15.67 -22.97
CA THR A 32 14.78 14.90 -22.36
C THR A 32 14.57 14.78 -20.85
N ALA A 33 14.36 15.92 -20.16
CA ALA A 33 14.11 15.89 -18.71
C ALA A 33 12.81 15.16 -18.37
N ALA A 34 11.74 15.35 -19.15
CA ALA A 34 10.48 14.62 -18.96
C ALA A 34 10.69 13.10 -19.03
N ARG A 35 11.47 12.64 -20.01
CA ARG A 35 11.80 11.22 -20.20
C ARG A 35 12.65 10.67 -19.06
N GLU A 36 13.69 11.40 -18.65
CA GLU A 36 14.58 10.98 -17.56
C GLU A 36 13.82 10.82 -16.25
N ILE A 37 12.99 11.80 -15.88
CA ILE A 37 12.15 11.74 -14.67
C ILE A 37 11.20 10.54 -14.75
N ALA A 38 10.53 10.34 -15.89
CA ALA A 38 9.61 9.22 -16.07
C ALA A 38 10.33 7.87 -15.95
N ALA A 39 11.49 7.71 -16.59
CA ALA A 39 12.27 6.48 -16.57
C ALA A 39 12.80 6.15 -15.17
N GLN A 40 13.27 7.15 -14.41
CA GLN A 40 13.71 6.99 -13.03
C GLN A 40 12.56 6.69 -12.06
N SER A 41 11.32 7.00 -12.47
CA SER A 41 10.12 6.79 -11.65
C SER A 41 9.46 5.44 -11.85
N VAL A 42 9.89 4.67 -12.86
CA VAL A 42 9.47 3.28 -13.03
C VAL A 42 9.89 2.49 -11.79
N ASP A 43 8.97 1.69 -11.25
CA ASP A 43 9.20 0.78 -10.11
C ASP A 43 9.53 1.43 -8.75
N LEU A 44 9.53 2.76 -8.62
CA LEU A 44 9.77 3.42 -7.33
C LEU A 44 8.75 3.01 -6.24
N HIS A 45 7.56 2.53 -6.62
CA HIS A 45 6.55 2.02 -5.67
C HIS A 45 6.93 0.68 -5.03
N PHE A 46 7.96 -0.02 -5.50
CA PHE A 46 8.32 -1.36 -4.99
C PHE A 46 8.59 -1.37 -3.50
N SER A 47 9.28 -0.36 -2.96
CA SER A 47 9.51 -0.27 -1.52
C SER A 47 8.20 -0.25 -0.74
N THR A 48 7.21 0.52 -1.20
CA THR A 48 5.89 0.57 -0.56
C THR A 48 5.13 -0.74 -0.74
N ARG A 49 5.14 -1.31 -1.94
CA ARG A 49 4.54 -2.61 -2.24
C ARG A 49 5.08 -3.70 -1.30
N ASP A 50 6.39 -3.78 -1.15
CA ASP A 50 7.05 -4.85 -0.42
C ASP A 50 6.89 -4.67 1.10
N ILE A 51 6.83 -3.43 1.60
CA ILE A 51 6.43 -3.14 2.99
C ILE A 51 5.03 -3.70 3.27
N TYR A 52 4.04 -3.42 2.42
CA TYR A 52 2.68 -3.93 2.65
C TYR A 52 2.59 -5.44 2.47
N LEU A 53 3.32 -6.02 1.52
CA LEU A 53 3.38 -7.47 1.35
C LEU A 53 3.89 -8.14 2.64
N LEU A 54 5.04 -7.67 3.13
CA LEU A 54 5.70 -8.25 4.29
C LEU A 54 4.83 -8.09 5.53
N TRP A 55 4.31 -6.88 5.77
CA TRP A 55 3.46 -6.59 6.93
C TRP A 55 2.20 -7.46 6.94
N ASN A 56 1.42 -7.49 5.85
CA ASN A 56 0.21 -8.31 5.77
C ASN A 56 0.51 -9.81 5.93
N THR A 57 1.57 -10.30 5.28
CA THR A 57 1.96 -11.72 5.36
C THR A 57 2.34 -12.11 6.79
N LEU A 58 3.17 -11.29 7.44
CA LEU A 58 3.63 -11.56 8.79
C LEU A 58 2.52 -11.43 9.83
N THR A 59 1.56 -10.51 9.64
CA THR A 59 0.40 -10.39 10.52
C THR A 59 -0.52 -11.61 10.43
N LEU A 60 -0.74 -12.16 9.23
CA LEU A 60 -1.43 -13.45 9.11
C LEU A 60 -0.65 -14.58 9.80
N GLY A 61 0.68 -14.58 9.66
CA GLY A 61 1.55 -15.52 10.38
C GLY A 61 1.47 -15.36 11.90
N TYR A 62 1.40 -14.14 12.40
CA TYR A 62 1.19 -13.86 13.82
C TYR A 62 -0.14 -14.44 14.30
N ILE A 63 -1.23 -14.21 13.57
CA ILE A 63 -2.55 -14.77 13.91
C ILE A 63 -2.48 -16.31 13.98
N GLN A 64 -1.82 -16.95 13.01
CA GLN A 64 -1.68 -18.41 13.00
C GLN A 64 -0.83 -18.92 14.17
N ARG A 65 0.30 -18.28 14.47
CA ARG A 65 1.23 -18.72 15.52
C ARG A 65 0.65 -18.52 16.91
N GLU A 66 0.05 -17.35 17.17
CA GLU A 66 -0.44 -16.98 18.50
C GLU A 66 -1.84 -17.54 18.80
N PHE A 67 -2.69 -17.65 17.78
CA PHE A 67 -4.11 -17.98 17.96
C PHE A 67 -4.55 -19.25 17.22
N GLY A 68 -3.67 -19.87 16.43
CA GLY A 68 -3.90 -21.13 15.75
C GLY A 68 -4.52 -21.01 14.36
N ALA A 69 -4.55 -22.13 13.62
CA ALA A 69 -5.07 -22.19 12.25
C ALA A 69 -6.56 -21.80 12.14
N ASP A 70 -7.38 -22.17 13.14
CA ASP A 70 -8.80 -21.82 13.17
C ASP A 70 -9.01 -20.30 13.29
N ALA A 71 -8.15 -19.61 14.02
CA ALA A 71 -8.16 -18.15 14.12
C ALA A 71 -7.80 -17.50 12.79
N LEU A 72 -6.75 -17.99 12.12
CA LEU A 72 -6.39 -17.56 10.77
C LEU A 72 -7.57 -17.72 9.80
N GLN A 73 -8.20 -18.90 9.79
CA GLN A 73 -9.34 -19.19 8.90
C GLN A 73 -10.55 -18.25 9.12
N ARG A 74 -10.75 -17.75 10.35
CA ARG A 74 -11.81 -16.76 10.65
C ARG A 74 -11.38 -15.32 10.32
N SER A 75 -10.13 -14.97 10.60
CA SER A 75 -9.63 -13.60 10.42
C SER A 75 -9.67 -13.11 8.96
N VAL A 76 -9.36 -14.01 8.02
CA VAL A 76 -9.28 -13.69 6.59
C VAL A 76 -10.64 -13.25 6.01
N PRO A 77 -11.73 -14.04 6.12
CA PRO A 77 -13.05 -13.61 5.65
C PRO A 77 -13.56 -12.35 6.34
N ASP A 78 -13.36 -12.22 7.65
CA ASP A 78 -13.83 -11.05 8.41
C ASP A 78 -13.11 -9.77 7.98
N SER A 79 -11.80 -9.85 7.77
CA SER A 79 -11.00 -8.73 7.27
C SER A 79 -11.39 -8.34 5.84
N LEU A 80 -11.58 -9.33 4.96
CA LEU A 80 -11.86 -9.10 3.54
C LEU A 80 -13.28 -8.58 3.27
N ARG A 81 -14.28 -9.03 4.04
CA ARG A 81 -15.68 -8.56 3.91
C ARG A 81 -15.78 -7.04 4.01
N THR A 82 -14.94 -6.45 4.84
CA THR A 82 -14.89 -5.01 5.10
C THR A 82 -14.38 -4.21 3.90
N ILE A 83 -13.50 -4.79 3.07
CA ILE A 83 -12.68 -4.02 2.12
C ILE A 83 -12.86 -4.43 0.65
N VAL A 84 -13.24 -5.68 0.37
CA VAL A 84 -13.29 -6.23 -1.00
C VAL A 84 -14.58 -5.88 -1.74
N ARG A 85 -15.65 -5.55 -1.01
CA ARG A 85 -16.98 -5.35 -1.61
C ARG A 85 -16.98 -4.34 -2.76
N PRO A 86 -16.37 -3.14 -2.65
CA PRO A 86 -16.35 -2.17 -3.75
C PRO A 86 -15.75 -2.72 -5.05
N TRP A 87 -14.78 -3.64 -4.97
CA TRP A 87 -14.13 -4.22 -6.14
C TRP A 87 -15.02 -5.29 -6.80
N ALA A 88 -15.65 -6.13 -5.98
CA ALA A 88 -16.65 -7.09 -6.49
C ALA A 88 -17.78 -6.36 -7.24
N GLU A 89 -18.19 -5.18 -6.75
CA GLU A 89 -19.25 -4.38 -7.36
C GLU A 89 -18.93 -3.87 -8.77
N TRP A 90 -17.65 -3.70 -9.15
CA TRP A 90 -17.27 -3.39 -10.54
C TRP A 90 -17.75 -4.45 -11.52
N PHE A 91 -17.91 -5.69 -11.05
CA PHE A 91 -18.35 -6.82 -11.85
C PHE A 91 -19.81 -7.20 -11.61
N ARG A 92 -20.61 -6.44 -10.84
CA ARG A 92 -22.00 -6.82 -10.52
C ARG A 92 -22.83 -7.15 -11.77
N ASN A 93 -22.62 -6.38 -12.84
CA ASN A 93 -23.37 -6.51 -14.08
C ASN A 93 -22.62 -7.32 -15.15
N GLY A 94 -21.58 -8.07 -14.81
CA GLY A 94 -20.70 -8.74 -15.79
C GLY A 94 -19.39 -7.99 -16.02
N VAL A 95 -18.71 -8.33 -17.12
CA VAL A 95 -17.39 -7.79 -17.45
C VAL A 95 -17.53 -6.47 -18.20
N SER A 96 -16.83 -5.43 -17.74
CA SER A 96 -16.67 -4.15 -18.46
C SER A 96 -15.20 -3.83 -18.70
N ARG A 97 -14.93 -2.91 -19.64
CA ARG A 97 -13.57 -2.44 -19.91
C ARG A 97 -12.94 -1.83 -18.66
N GLU A 98 -13.68 -1.00 -17.95
CA GLU A 98 -13.21 -0.27 -16.76
C GLU A 98 -12.87 -1.23 -15.60
N ALA A 99 -13.69 -2.28 -15.41
CA ALA A 99 -13.45 -3.28 -14.38
C ALA A 99 -12.15 -4.08 -14.66
N VAL A 100 -11.95 -4.49 -15.91
CA VAL A 100 -10.74 -5.22 -16.34
C VAL A 100 -9.50 -4.33 -16.26
N GLN A 101 -9.58 -3.08 -16.72
CA GLN A 101 -8.49 -2.12 -16.62
C GLN A 101 -8.09 -1.86 -15.16
N SER A 102 -9.08 -1.71 -14.27
CA SER A 102 -8.82 -1.51 -12.84
C SER A 102 -8.10 -2.69 -12.21
N LEU A 103 -8.47 -3.91 -12.59
CA LEU A 103 -7.79 -5.12 -12.14
C LEU A 103 -6.36 -5.22 -12.72
N ALA A 104 -6.18 -4.94 -14.01
CA ALA A 104 -4.85 -4.91 -14.63
C ALA A 104 -3.92 -3.90 -13.96
N MET A 105 -4.42 -2.71 -13.59
CA MET A 105 -3.66 -1.74 -12.80
C MET A 105 -3.18 -2.34 -11.47
N ILE A 106 -4.04 -3.01 -10.70
CA ILE A 106 -3.64 -3.63 -9.43
C ILE A 106 -2.51 -4.64 -9.65
N PHE A 107 -2.65 -5.53 -10.64
CA PHE A 107 -1.67 -6.60 -10.85
C PHE A 107 -0.34 -6.13 -11.45
N ARG A 108 -0.32 -5.10 -12.31
CA ARG A 108 0.94 -4.53 -12.79
C ARG A 108 1.63 -3.68 -11.73
N MET A 109 0.87 -3.03 -10.84
CA MET A 109 1.47 -2.32 -9.71
C MET A 109 2.07 -3.30 -8.70
N ASP A 110 1.45 -4.45 -8.48
CA ASP A 110 2.04 -5.52 -7.67
C ASP A 110 3.24 -6.18 -8.39
N GLY A 111 3.07 -6.62 -9.63
CA GLY A 111 4.05 -7.43 -10.37
C GLY A 111 5.11 -6.65 -11.16
N ALA A 112 5.09 -5.31 -11.12
CA ALA A 112 5.78 -4.39 -12.04
C ALA A 112 5.19 -4.33 -13.45
N GLU A 113 5.12 -5.47 -14.12
CA GLU A 113 4.58 -5.66 -15.45
C GLU A 113 3.79 -6.97 -15.50
N LEU A 114 2.72 -7.00 -16.29
CA LEU A 114 2.09 -8.27 -16.66
C LEU A 114 2.90 -8.96 -17.74
N ALA A 115 3.30 -10.20 -17.51
CA ALA A 115 3.95 -11.02 -18.53
C ALA A 115 3.09 -11.13 -19.80
N ALA A 116 1.77 -11.22 -19.63
CA ALA A 116 0.80 -11.18 -20.71
C ALA A 116 -0.56 -10.61 -20.27
N PHE A 117 -1.25 -10.00 -21.23
CA PHE A 117 -2.67 -9.67 -21.18
C PHE A 117 -3.32 -10.30 -22.42
N GLU A 118 -3.98 -11.45 -22.22
CA GLU A 118 -4.55 -12.26 -23.30
C GLU A 118 -6.07 -12.02 -23.37
N GLU A 119 -6.63 -11.94 -24.57
CA GLU A 119 -8.07 -11.84 -24.77
C GLU A 119 -8.48 -12.63 -26.00
N ASP A 120 -9.50 -13.48 -25.84
CA ASP A 120 -10.19 -14.18 -26.91
C ASP A 120 -11.71 -13.93 -26.84
N ALA A 121 -12.51 -14.66 -27.61
CA ALA A 121 -13.97 -14.48 -27.62
C ALA A 121 -14.65 -14.83 -26.28
N GLU A 122 -14.03 -15.63 -25.42
CA GLU A 122 -14.65 -16.18 -24.21
C GLU A 122 -14.08 -15.60 -22.92
N LYS A 123 -12.79 -15.26 -22.91
CA LYS A 123 -12.06 -14.89 -21.69
C LYS A 123 -11.03 -13.79 -21.90
N ILE A 124 -10.65 -13.20 -20.77
CA ILE A 124 -9.47 -12.35 -20.63
C ILE A 124 -8.57 -13.01 -19.58
N VAL A 125 -7.26 -13.07 -19.82
CA VAL A 125 -6.29 -13.66 -18.88
C VAL A 125 -5.16 -12.69 -18.61
N LEU A 126 -4.94 -12.39 -17.34
CA LEU A 126 -3.81 -11.58 -16.88
C LEU A 126 -2.76 -12.55 -16.32
N VAL A 127 -1.51 -12.40 -16.75
CA VAL A 127 -0.40 -13.26 -16.30
C VAL A 127 0.60 -12.42 -15.50
N SER A 128 0.74 -12.69 -14.21
CA SER A 128 1.63 -11.95 -13.31
C SER A 128 2.72 -12.88 -12.73
N PRO A 129 3.98 -12.75 -13.16
CA PRO A 129 5.06 -13.64 -12.73
C PRO A 129 5.51 -13.36 -11.29
N ASN A 130 5.46 -12.10 -10.90
CA ASN A 130 5.98 -11.63 -9.63
C ASN A 130 4.85 -11.18 -8.72
N TRP A 131 3.78 -11.96 -8.60
CA TRP A 131 2.62 -11.57 -7.79
C TRP A 131 2.84 -11.79 -6.28
N ALA A 132 2.05 -11.10 -5.45
CA ALA A 132 2.20 -11.04 -4.00
C ALA A 132 2.43 -12.40 -3.32
N ALA A 133 1.62 -13.44 -3.58
CA ALA A 133 1.82 -14.70 -2.86
C ALA A 133 3.07 -15.47 -3.30
N ASN A 134 3.51 -15.36 -4.56
CA ASN A 134 4.80 -15.93 -4.97
C ASN A 134 5.95 -15.29 -4.18
N ARG A 135 5.90 -13.97 -3.97
CA ARG A 135 6.88 -13.27 -3.14
C ARG A 135 6.75 -13.68 -1.66
N ALA A 136 5.53 -13.93 -1.18
CA ALA A 136 5.27 -14.37 0.18
C ALA A 136 5.80 -15.78 0.49
N ASP A 137 5.88 -16.67 -0.50
CA ASP A 137 6.45 -18.02 -0.32
C ASP A 137 7.92 -18.00 0.13
N ALA A 138 8.63 -16.90 -0.13
CA ALA A 138 10.01 -16.72 0.32
C ALA A 138 10.12 -16.32 1.80
N ILE A 139 9.01 -16.01 2.48
CA ILE A 139 8.98 -15.61 3.88
C ILE A 139 8.86 -16.87 4.75
N PRO A 140 9.86 -17.17 5.61
CA PRO A 140 9.82 -18.36 6.45
C PRO A 140 8.61 -18.37 7.39
N ASP A 141 8.00 -19.55 7.53
CA ASP A 141 6.86 -19.80 8.42
C ASP A 141 5.63 -18.92 8.17
N ALA A 142 5.56 -18.25 7.01
CA ALA A 142 4.40 -17.51 6.58
C ALA A 142 3.26 -18.44 6.14
N PRO A 143 1.99 -18.07 6.43
CA PRO A 143 0.86 -18.76 5.85
C PRO A 143 0.83 -18.56 4.33
N ASP A 144 0.21 -19.51 3.63
CA ASP A 144 -0.04 -19.40 2.21
C ASP A 144 -1.01 -18.23 1.92
N LEU A 145 -0.48 -17.14 1.38
CA LEU A 145 -1.23 -15.92 1.09
C LEU A 145 -2.34 -16.14 0.04
N ARG A 146 -2.34 -17.26 -0.68
CA ARG A 146 -3.43 -17.67 -1.60
C ARG A 146 -4.76 -17.92 -0.87
N ILE A 147 -4.76 -18.04 0.46
CA ILE A 147 -6.00 -18.02 1.25
C ILE A 147 -6.78 -16.71 1.04
N VAL A 148 -6.10 -15.59 0.84
CA VAL A 148 -6.70 -14.27 0.61
C VAL A 148 -7.40 -14.24 -0.75
N SER A 149 -6.73 -14.69 -1.82
CA SER A 149 -7.33 -14.73 -3.16
C SER A 149 -8.51 -15.70 -3.25
N THR A 150 -8.37 -16.89 -2.62
CA THR A 150 -9.46 -17.88 -2.53
C THR A 150 -10.67 -17.31 -1.81
N GLU A 151 -10.44 -16.58 -0.73
CA GLU A 151 -11.52 -15.95 0.02
C GLU A 151 -12.19 -14.78 -0.75
N ILE A 152 -11.42 -13.99 -1.51
CA ILE A 152 -11.99 -12.98 -2.41
C ILE A 152 -12.94 -13.63 -3.43
N GLU A 153 -12.55 -14.75 -4.06
CA GLU A 153 -13.42 -15.48 -4.98
C GLU A 153 -14.70 -15.97 -4.28
N ARG A 154 -14.56 -16.49 -3.06
CA ARG A 154 -15.69 -16.96 -2.24
C ARG A 154 -16.67 -15.85 -1.91
N LEU A 155 -16.19 -14.68 -1.51
CA LEU A 155 -17.02 -13.50 -1.24
C LEU A 155 -17.70 -12.96 -2.50
N CYS A 156 -17.01 -12.98 -3.65
CA CYS A 156 -17.64 -12.64 -4.92
C CYS A 156 -18.80 -13.60 -5.26
N CYS A 157 -18.63 -14.91 -5.05
CA CYS A 157 -19.73 -15.86 -5.17
C CYS A 157 -20.89 -15.53 -4.21
N GLU A 158 -20.59 -15.20 -2.95
CA GLU A 158 -21.59 -14.84 -1.93
C GLU A 158 -22.42 -13.62 -2.36
N TRP A 159 -21.80 -12.62 -2.99
CA TRP A 159 -22.43 -11.34 -3.31
C TRP A 159 -23.02 -11.27 -4.73
N LEU A 160 -22.29 -11.78 -5.71
CA LEU A 160 -22.61 -11.68 -7.15
C LEU A 160 -23.16 -12.99 -7.71
N GLY A 161 -22.96 -14.11 -7.01
CA GLY A 161 -23.35 -15.45 -7.48
C GLY A 161 -22.27 -16.17 -8.28
N TYR A 162 -21.16 -15.51 -8.62
CA TYR A 162 -20.01 -16.07 -9.31
C TYR A 162 -18.70 -15.34 -8.94
N PRO A 163 -17.53 -15.96 -9.17
CA PRO A 163 -16.25 -15.29 -9.07
C PRO A 163 -15.94 -14.60 -10.43
N PRO A 164 -15.89 -13.26 -10.50
CA PRO A 164 -15.68 -12.55 -11.77
C PRO A 164 -14.26 -12.71 -12.33
N PHE A 165 -13.32 -13.07 -11.47
CA PHE A 165 -11.96 -13.44 -11.82
C PHE A 165 -11.58 -14.69 -11.04
N VAL A 166 -10.91 -15.62 -11.71
CA VAL A 166 -10.52 -16.92 -11.16
C VAL A 166 -8.99 -16.98 -11.09
N PHE A 167 -8.47 -17.21 -9.89
CA PHE A 167 -7.05 -17.38 -9.65
C PHE A 167 -6.65 -18.83 -9.95
N ALA A 168 -5.68 -18.99 -10.83
CA ALA A 168 -5.03 -20.25 -11.17
C ALA A 168 -3.50 -20.09 -11.14
N ASP A 169 -2.81 -21.21 -10.96
CA ASP A 169 -1.35 -21.27 -10.90
C ASP A 169 -0.75 -20.37 -9.79
N GLY A 170 0.43 -19.81 -10.03
CA GLY A 170 1.08 -18.94 -9.06
C GLY A 170 1.63 -19.70 -7.86
N ARG A 171 2.27 -20.87 -8.04
CA ARG A 171 2.99 -21.65 -7.00
C ARG A 171 4.32 -22.12 -7.55
N ASP A 172 5.29 -22.39 -6.68
CA ASP A 172 6.56 -23.01 -7.04
C ASP A 172 7.32 -22.26 -8.16
N GLY A 173 7.16 -20.93 -8.21
CA GLY A 173 7.75 -20.06 -9.22
C GLY A 173 6.96 -19.90 -10.52
N GLU A 174 5.86 -20.63 -10.71
CA GLU A 174 4.95 -20.42 -11.83
C GLU A 174 4.23 -19.06 -11.71
N PRO A 175 3.94 -18.37 -12.82
CA PRO A 175 3.22 -17.11 -12.78
C PRO A 175 1.76 -17.32 -12.33
N LEU A 176 1.17 -16.32 -11.69
CA LEU A 176 -0.27 -16.29 -11.48
C LEU A 176 -0.97 -16.10 -12.82
N ARG A 177 -2.04 -16.87 -13.05
CA ARG A 177 -3.00 -16.65 -14.14
C ARG A 177 -4.35 -16.25 -13.55
N LEU A 178 -4.78 -15.03 -13.84
CA LEU A 178 -6.09 -14.52 -13.44
C LEU A 178 -7.03 -14.54 -14.64
N THR A 179 -8.03 -15.43 -14.62
CA THR A 179 -8.96 -15.61 -15.73
C THR A 179 -10.29 -14.92 -15.47
N ILE A 180 -10.71 -14.05 -16.37
CA ILE A 180 -12.01 -13.36 -16.36
C ILE A 180 -12.86 -13.98 -17.46
N TYR A 181 -13.99 -14.58 -17.09
CA TYR A 181 -14.94 -15.16 -18.04
C TYR A 181 -15.92 -14.07 -18.52
N LYS A 182 -15.99 -13.84 -19.83
CA LYS A 182 -16.90 -12.84 -20.43
C LYS A 182 -18.36 -13.21 -20.31
N ASN A 183 -18.63 -14.52 -20.22
CA ASN A 183 -19.90 -15.05 -19.78
C ASN A 183 -19.75 -15.61 -18.36
N PRO A 184 -20.39 -15.00 -17.34
CA PRO A 184 -20.38 -15.51 -15.97
C PRO A 184 -20.92 -16.96 -15.83
N LEU A 185 -21.79 -17.42 -16.74
CA LEU A 185 -22.23 -18.82 -16.78
C LEU A 185 -21.18 -19.78 -17.35
N ALA A 186 -20.13 -19.28 -17.99
CA ALA A 186 -19.01 -20.10 -18.48
C ALA A 186 -17.96 -20.39 -17.40
N VAL A 187 -18.07 -19.77 -16.21
CA VAL A 187 -17.21 -20.14 -15.08
C VAL A 187 -17.39 -21.64 -14.78
N PRO A 188 -16.30 -22.43 -14.79
CA PRO A 188 -16.38 -23.87 -14.63
C PRO A 188 -16.95 -24.30 -13.27
N THR A 189 -17.66 -25.43 -13.23
CA THR A 189 -18.32 -25.91 -12.00
C THR A 189 -17.29 -26.26 -10.92
N GLU A 190 -16.15 -26.80 -11.31
CA GLU A 190 -15.03 -27.14 -10.43
C GLU A 190 -14.50 -25.94 -9.63
N VAL A 191 -14.64 -24.71 -10.14
CA VAL A 191 -14.29 -23.50 -9.39
C VAL A 191 -15.21 -23.33 -8.18
N PHE A 192 -16.53 -23.54 -8.35
CA PHE A 192 -17.50 -23.46 -7.26
C PHE A 192 -17.30 -24.59 -6.24
N GLU A 193 -16.98 -25.79 -6.72
CA GLU A 193 -16.66 -26.95 -5.88
C GLU A 193 -15.40 -26.70 -5.04
N ARG A 194 -14.31 -26.19 -5.64
CA ARG A 194 -13.08 -25.78 -4.94
C ARG A 194 -13.35 -24.77 -3.84
N LEU A 195 -14.22 -23.80 -4.11
CA LEU A 195 -14.58 -22.74 -3.16
C LEU A 195 -15.59 -23.19 -2.09
N GLY A 196 -16.16 -24.40 -2.21
CA GLY A 196 -17.20 -24.88 -1.30
C GLY A 196 -18.48 -24.04 -1.35
N VAL A 197 -18.77 -23.37 -2.47
CA VAL A 197 -19.96 -22.51 -2.63
C VAL A 197 -20.96 -23.11 -3.60
N ARG A 198 -22.25 -22.84 -3.36
CA ARG A 198 -23.30 -23.22 -4.30
C ARG A 198 -23.29 -22.30 -5.52
N ARG A 199 -23.27 -22.89 -6.72
CA ARG A 199 -23.48 -22.17 -7.98
C ARG A 199 -24.91 -21.65 -8.10
N ASP A 200 -25.12 -20.35 -7.92
CA ASP A 200 -26.43 -19.69 -8.01
C ASP A 200 -26.73 -19.21 -9.44
N VAL A 201 -27.16 -20.13 -10.29
CA VAL A 201 -27.46 -19.85 -11.71
C VAL A 201 -28.45 -18.70 -11.91
N ALA A 202 -29.42 -18.53 -10.99
CA ALA A 202 -30.42 -17.47 -11.10
C ALA A 202 -29.78 -16.09 -10.91
N ARG A 203 -28.90 -15.95 -9.92
CA ARG A 203 -28.16 -14.70 -9.70
C ARG A 203 -27.16 -14.42 -10.82
N ILE A 204 -26.45 -15.45 -11.30
CA ILE A 204 -25.48 -15.31 -12.40
C ILE A 204 -26.16 -14.78 -13.66
N LYS A 205 -27.36 -15.25 -13.99
CA LYS A 205 -28.13 -14.80 -15.18
C LYS A 205 -28.49 -13.31 -15.17
N ALA A 206 -28.34 -12.60 -14.05
CA ALA A 206 -28.54 -11.16 -13.99
C ALA A 206 -27.36 -10.35 -14.56
N ALA A 207 -26.17 -10.96 -14.67
CA ALA A 207 -25.00 -10.33 -15.26
C ALA A 207 -25.00 -10.47 -16.80
N PHE A 208 -24.41 -9.48 -17.48
CA PHE A 208 -24.32 -9.48 -18.94
C PHE A 208 -23.30 -10.52 -19.44
N ASP A 209 -23.66 -11.15 -20.56
CA ASP A 209 -22.76 -11.96 -21.37
C ASP A 209 -22.19 -11.09 -22.48
N VAL A 210 -20.87 -10.89 -22.45
CA VAL A 210 -20.14 -10.14 -23.48
C VAL A 210 -19.21 -11.04 -24.30
N SER A 211 -19.42 -12.35 -24.26
CA SER A 211 -18.68 -13.29 -25.10
C SER A 211 -18.94 -13.06 -26.59
N GLY A 212 -17.98 -13.44 -27.43
CA GLY A 212 -17.98 -13.19 -28.88
C GLY A 212 -17.43 -11.81 -29.29
N ALA A 213 -17.31 -10.86 -28.36
CA ALA A 213 -16.70 -9.55 -28.60
C ALA A 213 -15.27 -9.49 -28.06
N LEU A 214 -14.36 -8.79 -28.75
CA LEU A 214 -13.11 -8.31 -28.18
C LEU A 214 -13.39 -6.97 -27.51
N LEU A 215 -13.08 -6.86 -26.23
CA LEU A 215 -13.23 -5.64 -25.47
C LEU A 215 -12.07 -4.69 -25.71
N PHE A 216 -10.87 -5.19 -26.03
CA PHE A 216 -9.66 -4.39 -26.25
C PHE A 216 -9.04 -4.68 -27.61
N ASP A 217 -8.43 -3.67 -28.22
CA ASP A 217 -7.62 -3.86 -29.43
C ASP A 217 -6.21 -4.39 -29.11
N GLU A 218 -5.38 -4.60 -30.13
CA GLU A 218 -4.02 -5.14 -29.94
C GLU A 218 -3.10 -4.19 -29.16
N ASP A 219 -3.15 -2.88 -29.48
CA ASP A 219 -2.32 -1.88 -28.82
C ASP A 219 -2.75 -1.70 -27.35
N GLU A 220 -4.05 -1.70 -27.08
CA GLU A 220 -4.59 -1.61 -25.73
C GLU A 220 -4.16 -2.81 -24.87
N ARG A 221 -4.17 -4.03 -25.43
CA ARG A 221 -3.74 -5.24 -24.72
C ARG A 221 -2.25 -5.21 -24.40
N GLU A 222 -1.42 -4.72 -25.33
CA GLU A 222 0.00 -4.53 -25.07
C GLU A 222 0.23 -3.47 -23.98
N ASP A 223 -0.46 -2.33 -24.07
CA ASP A 223 -0.37 -1.24 -23.08
C ASP A 223 -0.81 -1.66 -21.67
N MET A 224 -1.80 -2.56 -21.54
CA MET A 224 -2.27 -3.05 -20.23
C MET A 224 -1.15 -3.66 -19.39
N ARG A 225 -0.09 -4.15 -20.03
CA ARG A 225 1.02 -4.82 -19.35
C ARG A 225 1.89 -3.85 -18.56
N PHE A 226 2.01 -2.60 -18.99
CA PHE A 226 3.01 -1.66 -18.49
C PHE A 226 2.42 -0.59 -17.58
N GLN A 227 3.23 -0.14 -16.62
CA GLN A 227 2.92 1.03 -15.79
C GLN A 227 2.87 2.32 -16.62
N ALA A 228 2.15 3.31 -16.14
CA ALA A 228 2.00 4.60 -16.79
C ALA A 228 3.34 5.32 -16.99
N HIS A 229 4.30 5.23 -16.06
CA HIS A 229 5.64 5.81 -16.29
C HIS A 229 6.37 5.16 -17.48
N ALA A 230 6.30 3.83 -17.61
CA ALA A 230 6.87 3.12 -18.75
C ALA A 230 6.17 3.46 -20.08
N LEU A 231 4.84 3.57 -20.06
CA LEU A 231 4.05 4.02 -21.23
C LEU A 231 4.36 5.47 -21.61
N ALA A 232 4.61 6.34 -20.63
CA ALA A 232 5.03 7.72 -20.88
C ALA A 232 6.39 7.77 -21.59
N VAL A 233 7.36 6.96 -21.15
CA VAL A 233 8.68 6.86 -21.82
C VAL A 233 8.53 6.40 -23.27
N ARG A 234 7.74 5.33 -23.52
CA ARG A 234 7.45 4.84 -24.88
C ARG A 234 6.84 5.92 -25.76
N ALA A 235 5.86 6.66 -25.24
CA ALA A 235 5.21 7.74 -25.97
C ALA A 235 6.16 8.91 -26.28
N LEU A 236 7.05 9.26 -25.34
CA LEU A 236 8.10 10.26 -25.58
C LEU A 236 9.08 9.82 -26.67
N ASP A 237 9.52 8.56 -26.63
CA ASP A 237 10.42 7.98 -27.63
C ASP A 237 9.79 7.93 -29.03
N ALA A 238 8.46 7.78 -29.10
CA ALA A 238 7.69 7.83 -30.35
C ALA A 238 7.31 9.26 -30.80
N GLY A 239 7.61 10.29 -30.00
CA GLY A 239 7.21 11.68 -30.27
C GLY A 239 5.72 11.98 -30.05
N ASP A 240 4.95 11.07 -29.42
CA ASP A 240 3.54 11.30 -29.07
C ASP A 240 3.45 12.01 -27.71
N LEU A 241 3.70 13.32 -27.73
CA LEU A 241 3.72 14.16 -26.53
C LEU A 241 2.35 14.20 -25.82
N SER A 242 1.25 14.06 -26.57
CA SER A 242 -0.10 14.07 -26.01
C SER A 242 -0.37 12.80 -25.21
N ARG A 243 0.03 11.63 -25.73
CA ARG A 243 -0.07 10.36 -25.00
C ARG A 243 0.89 10.30 -23.82
N ALA A 244 2.13 10.77 -24.00
CA ALA A 244 3.10 10.89 -22.92
C ALA A 244 2.52 11.67 -21.74
N ARG A 245 1.97 12.86 -22.01
CA ARG A 245 1.36 13.70 -20.98
C ARG A 245 0.22 13.00 -20.24
N ARG A 246 -0.65 12.26 -20.95
CA ARG A 246 -1.74 11.51 -20.29
C ARG A 246 -1.20 10.46 -19.32
N HIS A 247 -0.18 9.71 -19.72
CA HIS A 247 0.41 8.69 -18.86
C HIS A 247 1.16 9.29 -17.66
N LEU A 248 1.85 10.42 -17.83
CA LEU A 248 2.47 11.16 -16.72
C LEU A 248 1.44 11.65 -15.69
N MET A 249 0.25 12.04 -16.13
CA MET A 249 -0.82 12.41 -15.21
C MET A 249 -1.44 11.19 -14.52
N LEU A 250 -1.58 10.07 -15.23
CA LEU A 250 -2.13 8.83 -14.68
C LEU A 250 -1.21 8.22 -13.60
N SER A 251 0.11 8.32 -13.76
CA SER A 251 1.07 7.70 -12.84
C SER A 251 0.96 8.20 -11.40
N LYS A 252 0.39 9.39 -11.19
CA LYS A 252 0.10 9.97 -9.88
C LYS A 252 -0.85 9.13 -9.04
N THR A 253 -1.74 8.38 -9.69
CA THR A 253 -2.85 7.67 -9.02
C THR A 253 -2.91 6.19 -9.38
N GLU A 254 -2.14 5.74 -10.37
CA GLU A 254 -2.17 4.36 -10.87
C GLU A 254 -1.94 3.31 -9.77
N TRP A 255 -1.08 3.61 -8.80
CA TRP A 255 -0.74 2.71 -7.72
C TRP A 255 -1.76 2.70 -6.57
N TYR A 256 -2.66 3.68 -6.50
CA TYR A 256 -3.61 3.85 -5.38
C TYR A 256 -4.43 2.59 -5.10
N PRO A 257 -5.01 1.88 -6.09
CA PRO A 257 -5.80 0.69 -5.82
C PRO A 257 -5.03 -0.40 -5.09
N GLY A 258 -3.80 -0.70 -5.53
CA GLY A 258 -2.95 -1.71 -4.90
C GLY A 258 -2.51 -1.33 -3.50
N HIS A 259 -2.07 -0.08 -3.31
CA HIS A 259 -1.70 0.43 -1.98
C HIS A 259 -2.90 0.47 -1.02
N HIS A 260 -4.05 1.00 -1.44
CA HIS A 260 -5.24 1.06 -0.57
C HIS A 260 -5.70 -0.33 -0.19
N PHE A 261 -5.60 -1.32 -1.08
CA PHE A 261 -5.85 -2.71 -0.71
C PHE A 261 -4.90 -3.20 0.38
N GLY A 262 -3.58 -3.03 0.20
CA GLY A 262 -2.59 -3.43 1.19
C GLY A 262 -2.78 -2.74 2.56
N ARG A 263 -3.06 -1.44 2.54
CA ARG A 263 -3.37 -0.61 3.72
C ARG A 263 -4.65 -1.05 4.43
N ASP A 264 -5.72 -1.27 3.67
CA ASP A 264 -7.02 -1.63 4.22
C ASP A 264 -7.00 -3.05 4.77
N LEU A 265 -6.30 -3.97 4.10
CA LEU A 265 -6.12 -5.34 4.57
C LEU A 265 -5.39 -5.38 5.90
N ILE A 266 -4.27 -4.68 6.04
CA ILE A 266 -3.55 -4.68 7.32
C ILE A 266 -4.36 -4.00 8.42
N THR A 267 -5.08 -2.92 8.09
CA THR A 267 -5.97 -2.25 9.05
C THR A 267 -7.05 -3.20 9.55
N ALA A 268 -7.67 -3.97 8.65
CA ALA A 268 -8.71 -4.92 8.98
C ALA A 268 -8.18 -6.12 9.79
N GLN A 269 -6.99 -6.64 9.44
CA GLN A 269 -6.33 -7.73 10.17
C GLN A 269 -5.96 -7.31 11.60
N THR A 270 -5.30 -6.16 11.78
CA THR A 270 -4.99 -5.64 13.12
C THR A 270 -6.27 -5.27 13.89
N GLY A 271 -7.28 -4.76 13.20
CA GLY A 271 -8.61 -4.54 13.77
C GLY A 271 -9.26 -5.83 14.29
N TRP A 272 -9.14 -6.92 13.55
CA TRP A 272 -9.64 -8.23 13.98
C TRP A 272 -8.89 -8.73 15.22
N ILE A 273 -7.57 -8.54 15.29
CA ILE A 273 -6.78 -8.82 16.51
C ILE A 273 -7.30 -7.99 17.69
N LEU A 274 -7.56 -6.70 17.49
CA LEU A 274 -8.04 -5.79 18.53
C LEU A 274 -9.37 -6.26 19.12
N GLU A 275 -10.32 -6.63 18.27
CA GLU A 275 -11.67 -7.01 18.67
C GLU A 275 -11.72 -8.38 19.35
N ASN A 276 -10.85 -9.31 18.96
CA ASN A 276 -10.90 -10.69 19.45
C ASN A 276 -9.90 -10.97 20.59
N TYR A 277 -8.78 -10.25 20.63
CA TYR A 277 -7.67 -10.53 21.56
C TYR A 277 -7.16 -9.29 22.29
N GLY A 278 -7.57 -8.09 21.90
CA GLY A 278 -7.29 -6.85 22.60
C GLY A 278 -6.04 -6.11 22.13
N VAL A 279 -5.82 -4.93 22.73
CA VAL A 279 -4.82 -3.96 22.28
C VAL A 279 -3.38 -4.46 22.42
N GLN A 280 -3.07 -5.26 23.45
CA GLN A 280 -1.72 -5.78 23.65
C GLN A 280 -1.27 -6.64 22.47
N HIS A 281 -2.13 -7.54 21.99
CA HIS A 281 -1.80 -8.36 20.83
C HIS A 281 -1.68 -7.55 19.54
N CYS A 282 -2.41 -6.43 19.41
CA CYS A 282 -2.18 -5.51 18.30
C CYS A 282 -0.78 -4.90 18.38
N TRP A 283 -0.39 -4.43 19.57
CA TRP A 283 0.93 -3.86 19.81
C TRP A 283 2.04 -4.85 19.49
N ASP A 284 1.94 -6.07 20.04
CA ASP A 284 2.89 -7.14 19.78
C ASP A 284 2.97 -7.49 18.29
N SER A 285 1.83 -7.50 17.59
CA SER A 285 1.81 -7.73 16.13
C SER A 285 2.50 -6.61 15.36
N VAL A 286 2.35 -5.35 15.78
CA VAL A 286 3.04 -4.20 15.16
C VAL A 286 4.56 -4.34 15.38
N GLU A 287 5.01 -4.69 16.57
CA GLU A 287 6.44 -4.90 16.84
C GLU A 287 7.01 -6.06 16.01
N GLN A 288 6.35 -7.22 16.04
CA GLN A 288 6.86 -8.45 15.42
C GLN A 288 6.67 -8.52 13.90
N CYS A 289 5.71 -7.79 13.33
CA CYS A 289 5.37 -7.87 11.90
C CYS A 289 5.75 -6.62 11.12
N TYR A 290 5.87 -5.46 11.77
CA TYR A 290 6.21 -4.20 11.14
C TYR A 290 7.56 -3.67 11.62
N ASN A 291 7.70 -3.32 12.90
CA ASN A 291 8.90 -2.61 13.37
C ASN A 291 10.18 -3.45 13.23
N LEU A 292 10.19 -4.70 13.66
CA LEU A 292 11.40 -5.52 13.62
C LEU A 292 11.77 -5.99 12.20
N PRO A 293 10.89 -6.72 11.47
CA PRO A 293 11.28 -7.31 10.19
C PRO A 293 11.15 -6.37 8.99
N THR A 294 10.21 -5.41 9.04
CA THR A 294 9.91 -4.53 7.90
C THR A 294 10.66 -3.22 8.03
N MET A 295 10.41 -2.46 9.10
CA MET A 295 11.05 -1.17 9.32
C MET A 295 12.46 -1.28 9.86
N GLY A 296 12.82 -2.31 10.62
CA GLY A 296 14.16 -2.49 11.16
C GLY A 296 15.20 -2.56 10.04
N GLN A 297 14.94 -3.35 8.99
CA GLN A 297 15.81 -3.42 7.80
C GLN A 297 15.92 -2.08 7.07
N VAL A 298 14.83 -1.32 6.99
CA VAL A 298 14.83 0.03 6.41
C VAL A 298 15.67 0.97 7.27
N LEU A 299 15.49 0.96 8.58
CA LEU A 299 16.21 1.81 9.52
C LEU A 299 17.71 1.49 9.52
N ASP A 300 18.11 0.21 9.46
CA ASP A 300 19.52 -0.19 9.31
C ASP A 300 20.15 0.38 8.03
N GLN A 301 19.41 0.42 6.92
CA GLN A 301 19.88 1.04 5.69
C GLN A 301 20.00 2.56 5.84
N ILE A 302 18.95 3.20 6.38
CA ILE A 302 18.88 4.65 6.61
C ILE A 302 20.02 5.14 7.52
N ASP A 303 20.41 4.37 8.54
CA ASP A 303 21.46 4.75 9.49
C ASP A 303 22.82 4.96 8.80
N THR A 304 23.04 4.29 7.68
CA THR A 304 24.26 4.43 6.87
C THR A 304 24.16 5.50 5.77
N MET A 305 22.97 6.08 5.55
CA MET A 305 22.74 7.09 4.52
C MET A 305 23.12 8.49 5.01
N PRO A 306 23.74 9.33 4.16
CA PRO A 306 23.84 10.76 4.41
C PRO A 306 22.45 11.38 4.64
N TYR A 307 22.37 12.39 5.50
CA TYR A 307 21.11 13.08 5.83
C TYR A 307 20.29 13.52 4.62
N ARG A 308 20.97 14.05 3.58
CA ARG A 308 20.33 14.42 2.31
C ARG A 308 19.61 13.24 1.66
N ASP A 309 20.25 12.09 1.64
CA ASP A 309 19.75 10.89 0.98
C ASP A 309 18.58 10.28 1.78
N GLN A 310 18.62 10.38 3.12
CA GLN A 310 17.49 9.99 3.98
C GLN A 310 16.23 10.78 3.63
N VAL A 311 16.34 12.11 3.51
CA VAL A 311 15.22 13.00 3.14
C VAL A 311 14.69 12.66 1.74
N GLN A 312 15.58 12.47 0.77
CA GLN A 312 15.19 12.13 -0.61
C GLN A 312 14.51 10.76 -0.71
N TRP A 313 15.01 9.78 0.05
CA TRP A 313 14.40 8.46 0.15
C TRP A 313 12.99 8.55 0.75
N LEU A 314 12.81 9.30 1.84
CA LEU A 314 11.51 9.46 2.49
C LEU A 314 10.51 10.21 1.59
N ALA A 315 10.96 11.25 0.88
CA ALA A 315 10.13 11.95 -0.10
C ALA A 315 9.64 11.00 -1.21
N THR A 316 10.53 10.15 -1.70
CA THR A 316 10.17 9.11 -2.68
C THR A 316 9.13 8.16 -2.12
N LEU A 317 9.34 7.61 -0.91
CA LEU A 317 8.39 6.74 -0.24
C LEU A 317 7.01 7.42 -0.09
N PHE A 318 6.98 8.70 0.28
CA PHE A 318 5.73 9.42 0.53
C PHE A 318 4.97 9.77 -0.75
N HIS A 319 5.65 9.98 -1.87
CA HIS A 319 5.00 10.07 -3.18
C HIS A 319 4.28 8.75 -3.53
N GLN A 320 4.89 7.61 -3.18
CA GLN A 320 4.30 6.28 -3.37
C GLN A 320 3.24 5.90 -2.32
N HIS A 321 3.11 6.71 -1.25
CA HIS A 321 1.97 6.71 -0.33
C HIS A 321 0.94 7.81 -0.68
N GLY A 322 1.18 8.56 -1.75
CA GLY A 322 0.25 9.53 -2.33
C GLY A 322 0.04 10.73 -1.44
N MET A 323 0.97 10.93 -0.52
CA MET A 323 0.92 11.99 0.45
C MET A 323 1.06 13.32 -0.29
N LYS A 324 0.29 14.30 0.17
CA LYS A 324 0.57 15.70 -0.13
C LYS A 324 1.20 16.29 1.12
N TYR A 325 2.31 16.97 0.94
CA TYR A 325 3.06 17.51 2.06
C TYR A 325 3.75 18.81 1.71
N GLU A 326 3.92 19.62 2.75
CA GLU A 326 4.84 20.75 2.76
C GLU A 326 6.13 20.30 3.44
N LEU A 327 7.25 20.84 2.97
CA LEU A 327 8.58 20.50 3.46
C LEU A 327 9.18 21.68 4.19
N HIS A 328 9.76 21.40 5.36
CA HIS A 328 10.43 22.39 6.19
C HIS A 328 11.76 21.83 6.66
N GLU A 329 12.85 22.59 6.52
CA GLU A 329 14.14 22.29 7.14
C GLU A 329 14.53 23.44 8.07
N ASP A 330 15.01 23.09 9.26
CA ASP A 330 15.64 24.01 10.20
C ASP A 330 16.97 23.44 10.76
N GLU A 331 17.52 24.11 11.78
CA GLU A 331 18.77 23.67 12.42
C GLU A 331 18.62 22.32 13.16
N GLY A 332 17.41 21.97 13.61
CA GLY A 332 17.12 20.74 14.34
C GLY A 332 16.83 19.55 13.43
N GLY A 333 16.26 19.78 12.25
CA GLY A 333 15.97 18.71 11.33
C GLY A 333 15.10 19.08 10.15
N PHE A 334 14.42 18.07 9.64
CA PHE A 334 13.54 18.13 8.49
C PHE A 334 12.16 17.60 8.87
N CYS A 335 11.12 18.24 8.34
CA CYS A 335 9.73 17.88 8.61
C CYS A 335 8.92 17.79 7.31
N PHE A 336 8.21 16.68 7.16
CA PHE A 336 7.13 16.52 6.20
C PHE A 336 5.80 16.80 6.91
N ASP A 337 5.19 17.96 6.66
CA ASP A 337 3.86 18.30 7.19
C ASP A 337 2.78 17.79 6.22
N THR A 338 2.14 16.68 6.58
CA THR A 338 1.19 15.95 5.72
C THR A 338 -0.25 16.28 6.08
N LYS A 339 -1.08 16.54 5.05
CA LYS A 339 -2.50 16.88 5.20
C LYS A 339 -3.32 16.25 4.06
N PRO A 340 -3.79 14.99 4.21
CA PRO A 340 -3.56 14.06 5.31
C PRO A 340 -2.26 13.27 5.13
N CYS A 341 -1.87 12.47 6.13
CA CYS A 341 -0.90 11.40 5.88
C CYS A 341 -1.49 10.31 4.96
N GLY A 342 -0.63 9.65 4.17
CA GLY A 342 -1.03 8.79 3.05
C GLY A 342 -1.88 7.57 3.41
N SER A 343 -1.83 7.14 4.67
CA SER A 343 -2.49 5.93 5.12
C SER A 343 -3.54 6.20 6.20
N GLY A 344 -3.15 6.31 7.48
CA GLY A 344 -4.10 6.47 8.59
C GLY A 344 -4.95 7.73 8.51
N GLY A 345 -4.34 8.87 8.16
CA GLY A 345 -5.04 10.12 7.91
C GLY A 345 -6.00 10.02 6.72
N ARG A 346 -5.56 9.36 5.64
CA ARG A 346 -6.44 9.09 4.50
C ARG A 346 -7.63 8.19 4.86
N LEU A 347 -7.45 7.18 5.72
CA LEU A 347 -8.57 6.37 6.22
C LEU A 347 -9.58 7.20 7.00
N ILE A 348 -9.13 8.20 7.75
CA ILE A 348 -10.01 9.17 8.42
C ILE A 348 -10.80 9.97 7.37
N GLU A 349 -10.12 10.55 6.37
CA GLU A 349 -10.77 11.34 5.30
C GLU A 349 -11.76 10.52 4.47
N GLU A 350 -11.45 9.25 4.21
CA GLU A 350 -12.33 8.32 3.51
C GLU A 350 -13.55 7.88 4.35
N GLY A 351 -13.62 8.27 5.63
CA GLY A 351 -14.70 7.86 6.53
C GLY A 351 -14.65 6.37 6.89
N ALA A 352 -13.48 5.73 6.81
CA ALA A 352 -13.34 4.27 6.92
C ALA A 352 -13.71 3.70 8.32
N TYR A 353 -13.75 4.56 9.34
CA TYR A 353 -14.15 4.20 10.71
C TYR A 353 -15.68 4.29 10.94
N ALA A 354 -16.43 4.70 9.91
CA ALA A 354 -17.89 4.68 9.88
C ALA A 354 -18.39 3.59 8.92
N ALA A 355 -19.71 3.38 8.90
CA ALA A 355 -20.33 2.49 7.93
C ALA A 355 -20.01 2.92 6.49
N PRO A 356 -19.76 1.97 5.55
CA PRO A 356 -19.92 0.53 5.72
C PRO A 356 -18.69 -0.20 6.26
N LYS A 357 -17.50 0.42 6.25
CA LYS A 357 -16.25 -0.25 6.61
C LYS A 357 -16.16 -0.55 8.12
N ASN A 358 -16.55 0.40 8.96
CA ASN A 358 -16.52 0.27 10.42
C ASN A 358 -15.17 -0.24 10.96
N LEU A 359 -14.06 0.26 10.40
CA LEU A 359 -12.74 -0.20 10.85
C LEU A 359 -12.52 0.12 12.35
N PRO A 360 -11.80 -0.74 13.10
CA PRO A 360 -11.65 -0.54 14.54
C PRO A 360 -10.76 0.65 14.91
N MET A 361 -11.00 1.18 16.12
CA MET A 361 -10.23 2.25 16.75
C MET A 361 -9.71 1.75 18.09
N VAL A 362 -8.43 1.96 18.36
CA VAL A 362 -7.82 1.79 19.69
C VAL A 362 -8.46 2.81 20.63
N LYS A 363 -8.74 2.40 21.88
CA LYS A 363 -9.39 3.24 22.89
C LYS A 363 -8.50 3.40 24.11
N GLY A 364 -8.55 4.59 24.70
CA GLY A 364 -7.84 4.94 25.92
C GLY A 364 -6.47 5.57 25.67
N PRO A 365 -6.00 6.43 26.60
CA PRO A 365 -4.72 7.12 26.49
C PRO A 365 -3.58 6.18 26.93
N GLY A 366 -2.95 5.52 25.95
CA GLY A 366 -1.81 4.61 26.13
C GLY A 366 -0.72 4.89 25.09
N VAL A 367 0.40 4.16 25.17
CA VAL A 367 1.49 4.28 24.18
C VAL A 367 0.97 3.93 22.78
N GLU A 368 0.09 2.94 22.71
CA GLU A 368 -0.56 2.39 21.53
C GLU A 368 -1.49 3.40 20.84
N SER A 369 -1.77 4.53 21.48
CA SER A 369 -2.63 5.62 20.99
C SER A 369 -1.93 6.99 21.04
N PHE A 370 -0.60 7.07 21.19
CA PHE A 370 0.11 8.33 21.45
C PHE A 370 -0.47 9.13 22.65
N GLY A 371 -1.11 8.45 23.60
CA GLY A 371 -1.76 9.06 24.76
C GLY A 371 -3.09 9.74 24.48
N VAL A 372 -3.70 9.57 23.30
CA VAL A 372 -5.04 10.13 22.99
C VAL A 372 -6.17 9.15 23.31
N ASP A 373 -7.38 9.67 23.49
CA ASP A 373 -8.56 8.86 23.90
C ASP A 373 -8.98 7.82 22.87
N ALA A 374 -8.76 8.08 21.59
CA ALA A 374 -9.02 7.14 20.52
C ALA A 374 -8.14 7.40 19.30
N MET A 375 -7.63 6.32 18.71
CA MET A 375 -6.77 6.37 17.54
C MET A 375 -7.16 5.28 16.53
N PRO A 376 -7.14 5.55 15.21
CA PRO A 376 -7.15 4.51 14.19
C PRO A 376 -6.25 3.33 14.52
N VAL A 377 -6.77 2.09 14.45
CA VAL A 377 -5.95 0.90 14.71
C VAL A 377 -4.73 0.82 13.79
N TYR A 378 -4.90 1.25 12.53
CA TYR A 378 -3.79 1.36 11.58
C TYR A 378 -2.67 2.26 12.09
N CYS A 379 -2.99 3.40 12.72
CA CYS A 379 -1.99 4.36 13.18
C CYS A 379 -1.11 3.83 14.32
N MET A 380 -1.43 2.68 14.94
CA MET A 380 -0.64 2.09 16.04
C MET A 380 0.81 1.80 15.65
N HIS A 381 1.10 1.61 14.36
CA HIS A 381 2.47 1.45 13.91
C HIS A 381 3.32 2.71 14.14
N CYS A 382 2.74 3.91 14.11
CA CYS A 382 3.47 5.16 14.30
C CYS A 382 4.10 5.29 15.71
N PRO A 383 3.37 5.15 16.84
CA PRO A 383 4.01 5.14 18.15
C PRO A 383 4.94 3.95 18.32
N GLY A 384 4.66 2.81 17.69
CA GLY A 384 5.57 1.66 17.69
C GLY A 384 6.92 2.00 17.06
N THR A 385 6.94 2.62 15.88
CA THR A 385 8.17 3.04 15.20
C THR A 385 8.90 4.13 15.99
N ASN A 386 8.18 5.12 16.53
CA ASN A 386 8.80 6.13 17.40
C ASN A 386 9.48 5.47 18.60
N LYS A 387 8.78 4.56 19.29
CA LYS A 387 9.34 3.83 20.43
C LYS A 387 10.61 3.08 20.03
N TYR A 388 10.55 2.31 18.94
CA TYR A 388 11.66 1.53 18.43
C TYR A 388 12.89 2.41 18.16
N VAL A 389 12.74 3.49 17.39
CA VAL A 389 13.83 4.42 17.06
C VAL A 389 14.45 5.05 18.31
N LEU A 390 13.62 5.47 19.27
CA LEU A 390 14.12 6.16 20.47
C LEU A 390 14.78 5.20 21.46
N GLU A 391 14.37 3.94 21.53
CA GLU A 391 15.02 2.92 22.37
C GLU A 391 16.37 2.46 21.81
N HIS A 392 16.53 2.47 20.49
CA HIS A 392 17.77 2.11 19.80
C HIS A 392 18.71 3.30 19.57
N ASP A 393 18.29 4.50 19.96
CA ASP A 393 19.05 5.73 19.84
C ASP A 393 19.41 6.14 18.40
N GLY A 394 18.59 5.76 17.43
CA GLY A 394 18.78 6.11 16.04
C GLY A 394 18.34 5.00 15.08
N PRO A 395 18.32 5.28 13.77
CA PRO A 395 18.47 6.62 13.19
C PRO A 395 17.25 7.49 13.54
N TYR A 396 17.44 8.79 13.85
CA TYR A 396 16.36 9.72 14.25
C TYR A 396 15.44 10.12 13.09
N PHE A 397 14.92 9.10 12.41
CA PHE A 397 14.25 9.11 11.13
C PHE A 397 12.82 8.60 11.30
N LEU A 398 11.89 9.18 10.53
CA LEU A 398 10.45 8.83 10.56
C LEU A 398 9.82 8.95 11.96
N LEU A 399 10.27 9.92 12.77
CA LEU A 399 9.62 10.21 14.05
C LEU A 399 8.33 10.99 13.80
N VAL A 400 7.20 10.36 14.12
CA VAL A 400 5.86 10.86 13.82
C VAL A 400 5.31 11.69 14.97
N GLU A 401 4.82 12.87 14.66
CA GLU A 401 3.97 13.66 15.54
C GLU A 401 2.54 13.71 14.95
N PRO A 402 1.56 13.05 15.58
CA PRO A 402 0.17 13.16 15.13
C PRO A 402 -0.35 14.58 15.35
N GLY A 403 -1.09 15.08 14.37
CA GLY A 403 -1.91 16.29 14.49
C GLY A 403 -3.14 15.98 15.35
N ILE A 404 -3.21 16.62 16.51
CA ILE A 404 -4.26 16.42 17.50
C ILE A 404 -5.08 17.71 17.63
N GLU A 405 -6.40 17.59 17.55
CA GLU A 405 -7.37 18.66 17.80
C GLU A 405 -8.45 18.11 18.73
N ASP A 406 -8.79 18.85 19.79
CA ASP A 406 -9.76 18.44 20.81
C ASP A 406 -9.57 17.01 21.35
N GLY A 407 -8.30 16.61 21.54
CA GLY A 407 -7.93 15.28 22.03
C GLY A 407 -8.08 14.15 21.02
N ARG A 408 -8.29 14.46 19.73
CA ARG A 408 -8.49 13.49 18.66
C ARG A 408 -7.46 13.67 17.55
N ILE A 409 -7.05 12.56 16.95
CA ILE A 409 -6.20 12.62 15.75
C ILE A 409 -7.02 13.13 14.57
N THR A 410 -6.48 14.14 13.90
CA THR A 410 -7.09 14.80 12.73
C THR A 410 -6.80 14.07 11.42
N GLY A 411 -5.74 13.26 11.40
CA GLY A 411 -5.19 12.66 10.17
C GLY A 411 -4.11 13.50 9.50
N HIS A 412 -3.87 14.72 10.00
CA HIS A 412 -2.66 15.47 9.68
C HIS A 412 -1.52 14.92 10.55
N CYS A 413 -0.36 14.65 9.97
CA CYS A 413 0.80 14.16 10.70
C CYS A 413 2.05 14.91 10.26
N ARG A 414 2.99 15.10 11.19
CA ARG A 414 4.34 15.52 10.88
C ARG A 414 5.27 14.32 10.97
N PHE A 415 6.08 14.12 9.94
CA PHE A 415 7.12 13.10 9.93
C PHE A 415 8.46 13.79 9.94
N ASN A 416 9.25 13.51 10.96
CA ASN A 416 10.48 14.23 11.22
C ASN A 416 11.71 13.35 10.98
N ILE A 417 12.77 13.99 10.46
CA ILE A 417 14.12 13.47 10.43
C ILE A 417 15.00 14.48 11.19
N TYR A 418 15.38 14.13 12.41
CA TYR A 418 16.18 15.00 13.28
C TYR A 418 17.67 14.80 13.01
N LYS A 419 18.44 15.89 13.03
CA LYS A 419 19.91 15.87 12.82
C LYS A 419 20.67 15.33 14.03
N SER A 420 20.07 15.39 15.23
CA SER A 420 20.67 14.86 16.45
C SER A 420 19.62 14.54 17.51
N ARG A 421 20.03 13.83 18.56
CA ARG A 421 19.18 13.52 19.72
C ARG A 421 18.67 14.77 20.41
N GLU A 422 19.52 15.79 20.49
CA GLU A 422 19.28 17.04 21.20
C GLU A 422 18.14 17.82 20.56
N ALA A 423 18.01 17.71 19.24
CA ALA A 423 16.96 18.34 18.46
C ALA A 423 15.57 17.71 18.66
N ILE A 424 15.50 16.45 19.14
CA ILE A 424 14.23 15.76 19.35
C ILE A 424 13.50 16.39 20.56
N PRO A 425 12.26 16.89 20.38
CA PRO A 425 11.44 17.41 21.46
C PRO A 425 11.17 16.37 22.56
N GLN A 426 11.08 16.82 23.82
CA GLN A 426 10.84 15.92 24.95
C GLN A 426 9.48 15.21 24.87
N ASP A 427 8.46 15.85 24.31
CA ASP A 427 7.13 15.27 24.19
C ASP A 427 7.10 14.08 23.21
N VAL A 428 8.01 14.02 22.23
CA VAL A 428 8.16 12.85 21.34
C VAL A 428 8.58 11.61 22.13
N TYR A 429 9.46 11.76 23.13
CA TYR A 429 9.85 10.69 24.07
C TYR A 429 8.71 10.33 25.01
N ASP A 430 8.07 11.35 25.60
CA ASP A 430 7.02 11.17 26.61
C ASP A 430 5.82 10.40 26.04
N ARG A 431 5.41 10.69 24.81
CA ARG A 431 4.26 10.05 24.13
C ARG A 431 4.41 8.54 23.95
N VAL A 432 5.65 8.03 23.89
CA VAL A 432 5.94 6.60 23.71
C VAL A 432 6.60 5.96 24.93
N GLY A 433 6.62 6.67 26.05
CA GLY A 433 7.13 6.17 27.32
C GLY A 433 8.62 5.82 27.32
N VAL A 434 9.41 6.45 26.44
CA VAL A 434 10.87 6.22 26.36
C VAL A 434 11.58 7.31 27.16
N ARG A 435 12.46 6.92 28.07
CA ARG A 435 13.26 7.89 28.82
C ARG A 435 14.37 8.45 27.93
N ARG A 436 14.41 9.77 27.76
CA ARG A 436 15.52 10.44 27.08
C ARG A 436 16.85 10.10 27.77
N PRO A 437 17.87 9.62 27.06
CA PRO A 437 19.20 9.41 27.63
C PRO A 437 19.74 10.71 28.21
N THR A 438 20.16 10.70 29.47
CA THR A 438 20.86 11.87 30.06
C THR A 438 22.20 12.01 29.37
N SER A 439 22.57 13.22 28.96
CA SER A 439 23.89 13.55 28.43
C SER A 439 24.96 13.35 29.51
N THR A 440 25.38 12.11 29.77
CA THR A 440 26.56 11.82 30.58
C THR A 440 27.76 12.07 29.71
N GLY A 441 28.57 13.06 30.13
CA GLY A 441 29.61 13.68 29.32
C GLY A 441 30.60 12.69 28.71
N VAL A 442 31.01 13.04 27.50
CA VAL A 442 32.27 12.59 26.92
C VAL A 442 33.37 12.87 27.95
N SER A 443 33.80 11.85 28.67
CA SER A 443 35.10 11.90 29.34
C SER A 443 36.14 11.87 28.23
N ALA A 444 36.79 13.00 28.00
CA ALA A 444 38.03 13.04 27.25
C ALA A 444 39.01 12.03 27.86
N GLN A 445 39.39 11.01 27.08
CA GLN A 445 40.64 10.29 27.21
C GLN A 445 41.26 10.11 25.84
#